data_AF-A0A813LCF9-F1
#
_entry.id   AF-A0A813LCF9-F1
#
_cell.length_a   1.000
_cell.length_b   1.000
_cell.length_c   1.000
_cell.angle_alpha   90.00
_cell.angle_beta   90.00
_cell.angle_gamma   90.00
#
_symmetry.space_group_name_H-M   'P 1'
#
loop_
_entity.id
_entity.type
_entity.pdbx_description
1 polymer ?
#
loop_
_entity_poly.entity_id
_entity_poly.type
_entity_poly.pdbx_seq_one_letter_code
_entity_poly.pdbx_strand_id
1 'polypeptide(L)'
;MGGVDVEVDMEKNADLGEEVDIKALAKELSLLKAHIVKKEEAARSSNAARSAQLTTFFEKCLATAVAWITSQTAYELIVLRFFNGKVGYELVIARLIYALLATMAFPGVAWLVRGSTTAGETLWKDYLKLLGQALPIMIAWAWKDFVSQVIDNFGNKFYAEISLAVGLTALIAVLQFLPCFSWAAKSVKEGGDSDTILARYCIVAGQLALALGYAWNSAATWIVGKIQEKTETPVQSFLVQLAYLFLITKLIAAATRFWQSKAAKVAGASVDSTKADLTSSPSGRTVTEAIAMADKFGDLTICSAAFVYGWGLLNTLDQMWFTLIHGCTSSTSCTALSNLEYSAGLSVLFSHLISHHEVGSGDKIISSLRVNAMSLTVGWAWMNFFNVSISNATGGKGGWDLVLAYFVLLFAYWICTGVFYHNFLQKRRAEAKVLDKVLL
;
A
#
# COMPACT_ATOMS: atom_id res chain seq x y z
N MET A 1 -24.55 93.50 6.06
CA MET A 1 -23.21 93.54 5.43
C MET A 1 -22.31 92.62 6.23
N GLY A 2 -21.75 91.61 5.58
CA GLY A 2 -20.97 90.55 6.21
C GLY A 2 -20.93 89.34 5.26
N GLY A 3 -20.29 89.52 4.11
CA GLY A 3 -19.93 88.42 3.21
C GLY A 3 -18.55 87.94 3.62
N VAL A 4 -18.46 86.67 4.05
CA VAL A 4 -17.19 85.98 4.26
C VAL A 4 -16.92 85.20 2.99
N ASP A 5 -15.94 85.68 2.22
CA ASP A 5 -15.39 84.93 1.10
C ASP A 5 -14.62 83.72 1.65
N VAL A 6 -15.21 82.54 1.49
CA VAL A 6 -14.54 81.27 1.74
C VAL A 6 -13.84 80.88 0.44
N GLU A 7 -12.63 81.37 0.26
CA GLU A 7 -11.71 80.86 -0.77
C GLU A 7 -11.22 79.49 -0.28
N VAL A 8 -11.95 78.44 -0.66
CA VAL A 8 -11.56 77.05 -0.39
C VAL A 8 -10.42 76.70 -1.33
N ASP A 9 -9.23 76.49 -0.78
CA ASP A 9 -8.06 75.88 -1.44
C ASP A 9 -8.44 74.51 -2.04
N MET A 10 -8.99 74.50 -3.25
CA MET A 10 -9.35 73.27 -3.98
C MET A 10 -8.13 72.43 -4.36
N GLU A 11 -6.95 73.05 -4.47
CA GLU A 11 -5.71 72.39 -4.92
C GLU A 11 -5.15 71.46 -3.83
N LYS A 12 -5.26 71.82 -2.55
CA LYS A 12 -4.82 70.98 -1.42
C LYS A 12 -5.71 69.76 -1.17
N ASN A 13 -6.99 69.84 -1.52
CA ASN A 13 -7.92 68.72 -1.34
C ASN A 13 -7.82 67.68 -2.46
N ALA A 14 -7.29 68.04 -3.64
CA ALA A 14 -7.02 67.10 -4.73
C ALA A 14 -5.82 66.18 -4.42
N ASP A 15 -4.72 66.74 -3.92
CA ASP A 15 -3.51 65.98 -3.52
C ASP A 15 -3.78 64.99 -2.36
N LEU A 16 -4.64 65.37 -1.41
CA LEU A 16 -5.05 64.49 -0.31
C LEU A 16 -5.92 63.31 -0.78
N GLY A 17 -6.71 63.50 -1.85
CA GLY A 17 -7.49 62.42 -2.46
C GLY A 17 -6.59 61.38 -3.14
N GLU A 18 -5.61 61.83 -3.92
CA GLU A 18 -4.67 60.93 -4.61
C GLU A 18 -3.81 60.12 -3.64
N GLU A 19 -3.34 60.72 -2.53
CA GLU A 19 -2.51 59.98 -1.56
C GLU A 19 -3.31 58.89 -0.81
N VAL A 20 -4.59 59.14 -0.54
CA VAL A 20 -5.50 58.16 0.09
C VAL A 20 -5.78 57.00 -0.87
N ASP A 21 -6.01 57.28 -2.15
CA ASP A 21 -6.26 56.25 -3.17
C ASP A 21 -5.01 55.40 -3.44
N ILE A 22 -3.81 56.00 -3.46
CA ILE A 22 -2.54 55.27 -3.60
C ILE A 22 -2.31 54.31 -2.41
N LYS A 23 -2.59 54.76 -1.18
CA LYS A 23 -2.46 53.90 0.03
C LYS A 23 -3.46 52.74 0.02
N ALA A 24 -4.69 52.99 -0.45
CA ALA A 24 -5.70 51.94 -0.59
C ALA A 24 -5.28 50.89 -1.64
N LEU A 25 -4.83 51.33 -2.82
CA LEU A 25 -4.30 50.45 -3.87
C LEU A 25 -3.07 49.64 -3.42
N ALA A 26 -2.15 50.25 -2.68
CA ALA A 26 -0.98 49.54 -2.12
C ALA A 26 -1.41 48.44 -1.14
N LYS A 27 -2.43 48.71 -0.32
CA LYS A 27 -3.01 47.72 0.59
C LYS A 27 -3.68 46.57 -0.17
N GLU A 28 -4.50 46.86 -1.18
CA GLU A 28 -5.12 45.82 -2.01
C GLU A 28 -4.08 44.99 -2.77
N LEU A 29 -3.04 45.62 -3.32
CA LEU A 29 -1.94 44.94 -3.99
C LEU A 29 -1.18 44.02 -3.03
N SER A 30 -0.93 44.45 -1.79
CA SER A 30 -0.27 43.61 -0.77
C SER A 30 -1.14 42.42 -0.35
N LEU A 31 -2.45 42.60 -0.21
CA LEU A 31 -3.40 41.52 0.05
C LEU A 31 -3.48 40.54 -1.13
N LEU A 32 -3.51 41.04 -2.37
CA LEU A 32 -3.52 40.20 -3.56
C LEU A 32 -2.22 39.40 -3.69
N LYS A 33 -1.07 40.02 -3.44
CA LYS A 33 0.23 39.33 -3.38
C LYS A 33 0.23 38.23 -2.31
N ALA A 34 -0.27 38.51 -1.11
CA ALA A 34 -0.38 37.52 -0.04
C ALA A 34 -1.32 36.35 -0.42
N HIS A 35 -2.44 36.64 -1.10
CA HIS A 35 -3.35 35.60 -1.61
C HIS A 35 -2.73 34.75 -2.71
N ILE A 36 -1.95 35.36 -3.62
CA ILE A 36 -1.21 34.63 -4.68
C ILE A 36 -0.18 33.71 -4.04
N VAL A 37 0.66 34.23 -3.13
CA VAL A 37 1.66 33.42 -2.41
C VAL A 37 1.01 32.26 -1.66
N LYS A 38 -0.08 32.51 -0.93
CA LYS A 38 -0.80 31.45 -0.21
C LYS A 38 -1.39 30.38 -1.14
N LYS A 39 -1.92 30.78 -2.30
CA LYS A 39 -2.43 29.84 -3.32
C LYS A 39 -1.30 29.04 -3.96
N GLU A 40 -0.16 29.67 -4.23
CA GLU A 40 1.02 28.98 -4.76
C GLU A 40 1.59 27.97 -3.76
N GLU A 41 1.72 28.34 -2.49
CA GLU A 41 2.16 27.42 -1.43
C GLU A 41 1.21 26.23 -1.27
N ALA A 42 -0.10 26.47 -1.30
CA ALA A 42 -1.10 25.40 -1.26
C ALA A 42 -1.01 24.47 -2.48
N ALA A 43 -0.86 25.03 -3.69
CA ALA A 43 -0.68 24.27 -4.92
C ALA A 43 0.62 23.45 -4.90
N ARG A 44 1.72 24.01 -4.39
CA ARG A 44 3.01 23.32 -4.24
C ARG A 44 2.91 22.17 -3.24
N SER A 45 2.32 22.41 -2.07
CA SER A 45 2.09 21.37 -1.05
C SER A 45 1.24 20.23 -1.60
N SER A 46 0.17 20.55 -2.34
CA SER A 46 -0.69 19.57 -3.02
C SER A 46 0.07 18.77 -4.08
N ASN A 47 0.84 19.43 -4.94
CA ASN A 47 1.66 18.76 -5.96
C ASN A 47 2.73 17.86 -5.35
N ALA A 48 3.41 18.31 -4.29
CA ALA A 48 4.38 17.50 -3.57
C ALA A 48 3.74 16.25 -2.95
N ALA A 49 2.55 16.39 -2.34
CA ALA A 49 1.79 15.27 -1.79
C ALA A 49 1.37 14.28 -2.87
N ARG A 50 0.76 14.75 -3.98
CA ARG A 50 0.39 13.93 -5.15
C ARG A 50 1.59 13.15 -5.66
N SER A 51 2.73 13.82 -5.75
CA SER A 51 3.92 13.21 -6.29
C SER A 51 4.55 12.17 -5.37
N ALA A 52 4.53 12.41 -4.05
CA ALA A 52 4.95 11.42 -3.06
C ALA A 52 4.05 10.18 -3.08
N GLN A 53 2.73 10.35 -3.28
CA GLN A 53 1.79 9.23 -3.43
C GLN A 53 2.06 8.41 -4.68
N LEU A 54 2.30 9.06 -5.83
CA LEU A 54 2.63 8.36 -7.07
C LEU A 54 3.93 7.59 -6.94
N THR A 55 4.96 8.19 -6.31
CA THR A 55 6.21 7.48 -6.01
C THR A 55 5.97 6.28 -5.10
N THR A 56 5.18 6.43 -4.04
CA THR A 56 4.85 5.33 -3.13
C THR A 56 4.09 4.20 -3.83
N PHE A 57 3.11 4.56 -4.66
CA PHE A 57 2.35 3.60 -5.46
C PHE A 57 3.26 2.81 -6.39
N PHE A 58 4.10 3.52 -7.15
CA PHE A 58 5.02 2.93 -8.11
C PHE A 58 6.04 1.99 -7.43
N GLU A 59 6.64 2.45 -6.34
CA GLU A 59 7.55 1.65 -5.50
C GLU A 59 6.86 0.36 -5.01
N LYS A 60 5.63 0.46 -4.52
CA LYS A 60 4.87 -0.71 -4.06
C LYS A 60 4.53 -1.67 -5.20
N CYS A 61 4.09 -1.18 -6.36
CA CYS A 61 3.81 -2.04 -7.51
C CYS A 61 5.05 -2.85 -7.92
N LEU A 62 6.20 -2.18 -8.06
CA LEU A 62 7.45 -2.84 -8.42
C LEU A 62 7.91 -3.81 -7.33
N ALA A 63 7.90 -3.38 -6.07
CA ALA A 63 8.30 -4.22 -4.94
C ALA A 63 7.40 -5.46 -4.82
N THR A 64 6.09 -5.33 -5.04
CA THR A 64 5.15 -6.45 -5.02
C THR A 64 5.44 -7.45 -6.13
N ALA A 65 5.64 -6.99 -7.36
CA ALA A 65 5.92 -7.87 -8.49
C ALA A 65 7.28 -8.56 -8.37
N VAL A 66 8.31 -7.82 -7.93
CA VAL A 66 9.65 -8.35 -7.66
C VAL A 66 9.63 -9.38 -6.52
N ALA A 67 8.91 -9.06 -5.44
CA ALA A 67 8.75 -9.98 -4.32
C ALA A 67 8.08 -11.27 -4.78
N TRP A 68 7.01 -11.17 -5.57
CA TRP A 68 6.31 -12.33 -6.10
C TRP A 68 7.22 -13.22 -6.95
N ILE A 69 7.90 -12.68 -7.96
CA ILE A 69 8.73 -13.53 -8.86
C ILE A 69 9.88 -14.18 -8.10
N THR A 70 10.46 -13.48 -7.12
CA THR A 70 11.50 -14.01 -6.24
C THR A 70 10.94 -15.13 -5.36
N SER A 71 9.77 -14.91 -4.75
CA SER A 71 9.08 -15.89 -3.93
C SER A 71 8.70 -17.14 -4.71
N GLN A 72 8.14 -16.98 -5.91
CA GLN A 72 7.76 -18.10 -6.77
C GLN A 72 8.98 -18.90 -7.21
N THR A 73 10.06 -18.23 -7.64
CA THR A 73 11.30 -18.92 -8.03
C THR A 73 11.90 -19.72 -6.86
N ALA A 74 11.94 -19.12 -5.66
CA ALA A 74 12.41 -19.81 -4.45
C ALA A 74 11.53 -21.01 -4.08
N TYR A 75 10.21 -20.88 -4.24
CA TYR A 75 9.27 -21.95 -3.99
C TYR A 75 9.46 -23.13 -4.96
N GLU A 76 9.51 -22.86 -6.26
CA GLU A 76 9.67 -23.91 -7.29
C GLU A 76 10.97 -24.68 -7.08
N LEU A 77 12.05 -23.98 -6.72
CA LEU A 77 13.31 -24.59 -6.32
C LEU A 77 13.17 -25.58 -5.15
N ILE A 78 12.50 -25.16 -4.07
CA ILE A 78 12.32 -25.99 -2.88
C ILE A 78 11.41 -27.18 -3.20
N VAL A 79 10.28 -26.97 -3.87
CA VAL A 79 9.32 -28.04 -4.16
C VAL A 79 9.90 -29.05 -5.14
N LEU A 80 10.52 -28.62 -6.23
CA LEU A 80 11.09 -29.56 -7.19
C LEU A 80 12.28 -30.33 -6.60
N ARG A 81 13.10 -29.69 -5.77
CA ARG A 81 14.26 -30.36 -5.18
C ARG A 81 13.88 -31.38 -4.12
N PHE A 82 12.91 -31.07 -3.26
CA PHE A 82 12.64 -31.86 -2.06
C PHE A 82 11.34 -32.65 -2.09
N PHE A 83 10.37 -32.24 -2.91
CA PHE A 83 9.01 -32.78 -2.86
C PHE A 83 8.51 -33.40 -4.17
N ASN A 84 9.26 -33.30 -5.28
CA ASN A 84 9.14 -34.09 -6.53
C ASN A 84 7.73 -34.67 -6.86
N GLY A 85 6.70 -33.82 -6.97
CA GLY A 85 5.35 -34.22 -7.36
C GLY A 85 4.40 -34.70 -6.24
N LYS A 86 4.80 -34.54 -4.97
CA LYS A 86 3.98 -34.87 -3.81
C LYS A 86 2.78 -33.93 -3.66
N VAL A 87 1.63 -34.48 -3.24
CA VAL A 87 0.34 -33.77 -3.08
C VAL A 87 -0.15 -33.83 -1.64
N GLY A 88 -0.99 -32.86 -1.23
CA GLY A 88 -1.63 -32.83 0.09
C GLY A 88 -0.73 -32.30 1.21
N TYR A 89 -0.66 -33.01 2.34
CA TYR A 89 0.06 -32.57 3.55
C TYR A 89 1.56 -32.29 3.33
N GLU A 90 2.21 -33.02 2.42
CA GLU A 90 3.63 -32.80 2.13
C GLU A 90 3.86 -31.42 1.50
N LEU A 91 2.88 -30.91 0.73
CA LEU A 91 2.92 -29.57 0.18
C LEU A 91 2.72 -28.50 1.26
N VAL A 92 1.88 -28.77 2.26
CA VAL A 92 1.73 -27.90 3.46
C VAL A 92 3.08 -27.77 4.18
N ILE A 93 3.77 -28.90 4.39
CA ILE A 93 5.09 -28.92 5.03
C ILE A 93 6.12 -28.15 4.19
N ALA A 94 6.13 -28.34 2.87
CA ALA A 94 7.02 -27.61 1.97
C ALA A 94 6.81 -26.09 2.05
N ARG A 95 5.54 -25.66 2.04
CA ARG A 95 5.17 -24.23 2.16
C ARG A 95 5.54 -23.67 3.54
N LEU A 96 5.39 -24.45 4.61
CA LEU A 96 5.82 -24.05 5.95
C LEU A 96 7.34 -23.88 6.02
N ILE A 97 8.11 -24.84 5.50
CA ILE A 97 9.57 -24.74 5.46
C ILE A 97 9.99 -23.48 4.69
N TYR A 98 9.38 -23.23 3.53
CA TYR A 98 9.63 -22.01 2.76
C TYR A 98 9.33 -20.74 3.57
N ALA A 99 8.17 -20.66 4.23
CA ALA A 99 7.79 -19.51 5.07
C ALA A 99 8.77 -19.29 6.24
N LEU A 100 9.23 -20.36 6.88
CA LEU A 100 10.23 -20.31 7.95
C LEU A 100 11.59 -19.83 7.43
N LEU A 101 12.06 -20.37 6.30
CA LEU A 101 13.31 -19.94 5.66
C LEU A 101 13.25 -18.46 5.25
N ALA A 102 12.14 -18.01 4.67
CA ALA A 102 11.92 -16.60 4.34
C ALA A 102 11.97 -15.72 5.59
N THR A 103 11.32 -16.15 6.67
CA THR A 103 11.32 -15.46 7.97
C THR A 103 12.70 -15.40 8.58
N MET A 104 13.52 -16.44 8.43
CA MET A 104 14.89 -16.47 8.91
C MET A 104 15.83 -15.63 8.05
N ALA A 105 15.75 -15.69 6.72
CA ALA A 105 16.73 -15.05 5.84
C ALA A 105 16.46 -13.56 5.62
N PHE A 106 15.22 -13.19 5.29
CA PHE A 106 14.92 -11.86 4.75
C PHE A 106 15.09 -10.69 5.73
N PRO A 107 14.81 -10.82 7.05
CA PRO A 107 15.16 -9.76 8.00
C PRO A 107 16.66 -9.48 8.07
N GLY A 108 17.49 -10.53 7.98
CA GLY A 108 18.95 -10.42 7.91
C GLY A 108 19.43 -9.73 6.63
N VAL A 109 18.87 -10.10 5.47
CA VAL A 109 19.17 -9.41 4.20
C VAL A 109 18.73 -7.95 4.27
N ALA A 110 17.54 -7.67 4.82
CA ALA A 110 17.00 -6.31 4.97
C ALA A 110 17.91 -5.44 5.85
N TRP A 111 18.49 -6.02 6.90
CA TRP A 111 19.50 -5.39 7.74
C TRP A 111 20.80 -5.09 6.99
N LEU A 112 21.28 -6.01 6.16
CA LEU A 112 22.50 -5.82 5.38
C LEU A 112 22.36 -4.69 4.35
N VAL A 113 21.18 -4.57 3.71
CA VAL A 113 20.95 -3.57 2.67
C VAL A 113 20.55 -2.19 3.22
N ARG A 114 20.25 -2.06 4.51
CA ARG A 114 19.79 -0.79 5.13
C ARG A 114 20.80 0.35 4.97
N GLY A 115 22.11 0.07 5.01
CA GLY A 115 23.13 1.11 4.88
C GLY A 115 23.22 1.68 3.47
N SER A 116 22.85 0.88 2.48
CA SER A 116 22.90 1.25 1.06
C SER A 116 21.73 2.12 0.60
N THR A 117 20.72 2.33 1.46
CA THR A 117 19.59 3.23 1.20
C THR A 117 19.92 4.70 1.49
N THR A 118 21.12 4.99 2.00
CA THR A 118 21.59 6.34 2.29
C THR A 118 22.18 7.04 1.04
N ALA A 119 21.90 8.34 0.92
CA ALA A 119 22.11 9.27 -0.20
C ALA A 119 23.07 8.82 -1.34
N GLY A 120 22.56 8.80 -2.57
CA GLY A 120 23.35 8.61 -3.80
C GLY A 120 22.46 8.34 -5.01
N GLU A 121 22.97 8.63 -6.21
CA GLU A 121 22.22 8.56 -7.48
C GLU A 121 22.65 7.37 -8.36
N THR A 122 23.13 6.26 -7.78
CA THR A 122 23.59 5.09 -8.57
C THR A 122 22.48 4.07 -8.76
N LEU A 123 22.49 3.39 -9.92
CA LEU A 123 21.57 2.29 -10.24
C LEU A 123 21.57 1.21 -9.15
N TRP A 124 22.75 0.85 -8.63
CA TRP A 124 22.88 -0.16 -7.58
C TRP A 124 22.21 0.24 -6.26
N LYS A 125 22.30 1.51 -5.84
CA LYS A 125 21.62 1.98 -4.63
C LYS A 125 20.10 1.96 -4.79
N ASP A 126 19.60 2.40 -5.94
CA ASP A 126 18.17 2.36 -6.24
C ASP A 126 17.66 0.91 -6.29
N TYR A 127 18.45 -0.02 -6.82
CA TYR A 127 18.16 -1.46 -6.78
C TYR A 127 18.08 -2.00 -5.34
N LEU A 128 19.06 -1.69 -4.49
CA LEU A 128 19.06 -2.11 -3.09
C LEU A 128 17.92 -1.50 -2.29
N LYS A 129 17.51 -0.27 -2.61
CA LYS A 129 16.31 0.35 -2.04
C LYS A 129 15.06 -0.43 -2.42
N LEU A 130 14.89 -0.78 -3.69
CA LEU A 130 13.76 -1.59 -4.16
C LEU A 130 13.76 -2.98 -3.50
N LEU A 131 14.92 -3.63 -3.39
CA LEU A 131 15.07 -4.90 -2.67
C LEU A 131 14.66 -4.77 -1.21
N GLY A 132 15.10 -3.71 -0.51
CA GLY A 132 14.70 -3.42 0.86
C GLY A 132 13.18 -3.32 1.03
N GLN A 133 12.48 -2.78 0.03
CA GLN A 133 11.01 -2.69 0.01
C GLN A 133 10.33 -4.03 -0.35
N ALA A 134 10.95 -4.85 -1.20
CA ALA A 134 10.42 -6.15 -1.60
C ALA A 134 10.54 -7.21 -0.49
N LEU A 135 11.57 -7.16 0.35
CA LEU A 135 11.85 -8.18 1.39
C LEU A 135 10.69 -8.42 2.37
N PRO A 136 10.07 -7.39 2.99
CA PRO A 136 8.88 -7.59 3.81
C PRO A 136 7.72 -8.23 3.05
N ILE A 137 7.56 -7.90 1.76
CA ILE A 137 6.49 -8.45 0.92
C ILE A 137 6.79 -9.92 0.60
N MET A 138 8.05 -10.30 0.37
CA MET A 138 8.43 -11.71 0.16
C MET A 138 8.11 -12.59 1.37
N ILE A 139 8.35 -12.08 2.59
CA ILE A 139 7.94 -12.77 3.84
C ILE A 139 6.42 -12.94 3.84
N ALA A 140 5.69 -11.86 3.53
CA ALA A 140 4.24 -11.85 3.51
C ALA A 140 3.66 -12.84 2.49
N TRP A 141 4.27 -12.95 1.30
CA TRP A 141 3.92 -13.93 0.27
C TRP A 141 4.16 -15.36 0.71
N ALA A 142 5.32 -15.64 1.32
CA ALA A 142 5.66 -16.98 1.78
C ALA A 142 4.63 -17.51 2.79
N TRP A 143 4.22 -16.66 3.74
CA TRP A 143 3.17 -16.99 4.69
C TRP A 143 1.77 -17.05 4.06
N LYS A 144 1.45 -16.18 3.09
CA LYS A 144 0.19 -16.25 2.35
C LYS A 144 0.05 -17.58 1.61
N ASP A 145 1.12 -18.08 1.00
CA ASP A 145 1.09 -19.35 0.28
C ASP A 145 0.96 -20.55 1.23
N PHE A 146 1.60 -20.49 2.41
CA PHE A 146 1.37 -21.48 3.46
C PHE A 146 -0.10 -21.48 3.92
N VAL A 147 -0.66 -20.31 4.22
CA VAL A 147 -2.08 -20.16 4.62
C VAL A 147 -3.02 -20.69 3.54
N SER A 148 -2.76 -20.38 2.26
CA SER A 148 -3.53 -20.92 1.14
C SER A 148 -3.51 -22.44 1.13
N GLN A 149 -2.33 -23.04 1.25
CA GLN A 149 -2.19 -24.49 1.22
C GLN A 149 -2.87 -25.19 2.40
N VAL A 150 -2.90 -24.54 3.57
CA VAL A 150 -3.63 -25.02 4.75
C VAL A 150 -5.14 -25.01 4.48
N ILE A 151 -5.68 -23.92 3.92
CA ILE A 151 -7.10 -23.78 3.57
C ILE A 151 -7.50 -24.87 2.56
N ASP A 152 -6.71 -25.04 1.50
CA ASP A 152 -6.94 -26.05 0.47
C ASP A 152 -6.96 -27.46 1.07
N ASN A 153 -6.03 -27.76 1.99
CA ASN A 153 -5.94 -29.05 2.66
C ASN A 153 -7.12 -29.33 3.61
N PHE A 154 -7.77 -28.29 4.13
CA PHE A 154 -9.04 -28.41 4.89
C PHE A 154 -10.29 -28.46 4.01
N GLY A 155 -10.12 -28.44 2.69
CA GLY A 155 -11.20 -28.61 1.71
C GLY A 155 -12.08 -27.37 1.55
N ASN A 156 -11.54 -26.17 1.72
CA ASN A 156 -12.24 -24.90 1.46
C ASN A 156 -13.59 -24.79 2.18
N LYS A 157 -13.59 -25.25 3.44
CA LYS A 157 -14.75 -25.18 4.33
C LYS A 157 -14.73 -23.85 5.07
N PHE A 158 -15.86 -23.14 5.06
CA PHE A 158 -16.04 -21.86 5.74
C PHE A 158 -15.49 -21.84 7.18
N TYR A 159 -15.80 -22.87 7.98
CA TYR A 159 -15.35 -22.96 9.37
C TYR A 159 -13.82 -23.04 9.49
N ALA A 160 -13.14 -23.73 8.57
CA ALA A 160 -11.68 -23.81 8.60
C ALA A 160 -11.06 -22.45 8.24
N GLU A 161 -11.60 -21.78 7.23
CA GLU A 161 -11.14 -20.47 6.77
C GLU A 161 -11.32 -19.40 7.85
N ILE A 162 -12.50 -19.32 8.48
CA ILE A 162 -12.75 -18.36 9.55
C ILE A 162 -11.95 -18.65 10.81
N SER A 163 -11.81 -19.93 11.20
CA SER A 163 -10.97 -20.30 12.35
C SER A 163 -9.50 -19.95 12.11
N LEU A 164 -8.98 -20.16 10.90
CA LEU A 164 -7.62 -19.79 10.54
C LEU A 164 -7.44 -18.26 10.55
N ALA A 165 -8.38 -17.51 9.96
CA ALA A 165 -8.33 -16.04 9.96
C ALA A 165 -8.36 -15.46 11.38
N VAL A 166 -9.24 -15.96 12.24
CA VAL A 166 -9.34 -15.54 13.65
C VAL A 166 -8.08 -15.93 14.43
N GLY A 167 -7.60 -17.17 14.27
CA GLY A 167 -6.38 -17.65 14.94
C GLY A 167 -5.15 -16.83 14.54
N LEU A 168 -4.99 -16.54 13.25
CA LEU A 168 -3.90 -15.71 12.74
C LEU A 168 -4.03 -14.24 13.21
N THR A 169 -5.24 -13.70 13.28
CA THR A 169 -5.51 -12.37 13.86
C THR A 169 -5.04 -12.32 15.31
N ALA A 170 -5.45 -13.31 16.12
CA ALA A 170 -5.10 -13.38 17.53
C ALA A 170 -3.59 -13.53 17.73
N LEU A 171 -2.94 -14.40 16.95
CA LEU A 171 -1.49 -14.59 16.99
C LEU A 171 -0.74 -13.30 16.67
N ILE A 172 -1.08 -12.64 15.55
CA ILE A 172 -0.43 -11.39 15.14
C ILE A 172 -0.67 -10.30 16.18
N ALA A 173 -1.89 -10.18 16.70
CA ALA A 173 -2.22 -9.21 17.73
C ALA A 173 -1.37 -9.43 18.99
N VAL A 174 -1.30 -10.67 19.51
CA VAL A 174 -0.46 -11.02 20.67
C VAL A 174 0.99 -10.63 20.42
N LEU A 175 1.55 -10.97 19.26
CA LEU A 175 2.94 -10.64 18.92
C LEU A 175 3.19 -9.12 18.80
N GLN A 176 2.26 -8.36 18.21
CA GLN A 176 2.37 -6.91 18.07
C GLN A 176 2.15 -6.15 19.40
N PHE A 177 1.45 -6.77 20.35
CA PHE A 177 1.25 -6.23 21.69
C PHE A 177 2.47 -6.38 22.60
N LEU A 178 3.42 -7.25 22.27
CA LEU A 178 4.66 -7.34 23.03
C LEU A 178 5.42 -6.01 23.01
N PRO A 179 5.94 -5.52 24.15
CA PRO A 179 6.69 -4.26 24.21
C PRO A 179 7.89 -4.23 23.24
N CYS A 180 8.55 -5.37 23.05
CA CYS A 180 9.68 -5.52 22.13
C CYS A 180 9.30 -5.20 20.68
N PHE A 181 8.09 -5.52 20.23
CA PHE A 181 7.61 -5.19 18.88
C PHE A 181 7.57 -3.68 18.69
N SER A 182 7.01 -2.94 19.65
CA SER A 182 6.83 -1.49 19.56
C SER A 182 8.16 -0.76 19.49
N TRP A 183 9.08 -1.15 20.38
CA TRP A 183 10.43 -0.62 20.41
C TRP A 183 11.16 -0.94 19.10
N ALA A 184 11.09 -2.19 18.65
CA ALA A 184 11.72 -2.61 17.41
C ALA A 184 11.16 -1.90 16.17
N ALA A 185 9.84 -1.74 16.08
CA ALA A 185 9.19 -1.03 14.98
C ALA A 185 9.60 0.44 14.95
N LYS A 186 9.72 1.08 16.11
CA LYS A 186 10.25 2.44 16.21
C LYS A 186 11.72 2.50 15.75
N SER A 187 12.57 1.61 16.26
CA SER A 187 14.00 1.56 15.90
C SER A 187 14.22 1.32 14.41
N VAL A 188 13.49 0.38 13.79
CA VAL A 188 13.60 0.12 12.34
C VAL A 188 13.09 1.32 11.52
N LYS A 189 12.06 2.01 11.99
CA LYS A 189 11.51 3.20 11.31
C LYS A 189 12.45 4.39 11.39
N GLU A 190 13.11 4.60 12.53
CA GLU A 190 14.07 5.69 12.74
C GLU A 190 15.41 5.43 12.03
N GLY A 191 15.77 4.15 11.83
CA GLY A 191 17.02 3.78 11.20
C GLY A 191 18.23 4.00 12.13
N GLY A 192 19.43 4.04 11.55
CA GLY A 192 20.67 4.27 12.30
C GLY A 192 21.12 3.07 13.14
N ASP A 193 21.73 3.35 14.29
CA ASP A 193 22.35 2.32 15.15
C ASP A 193 21.31 1.46 15.90
N SER A 194 20.11 1.98 16.12
CA SER A 194 19.01 1.26 16.79
C SER A 194 18.36 0.21 15.89
N ASP A 195 18.48 0.33 14.56
CA ASP A 195 17.96 -0.62 13.57
C ASP A 195 18.78 -1.93 13.54
N THR A 196 18.71 -2.70 14.61
CA THR A 196 19.44 -3.96 14.75
C THR A 196 18.77 -5.11 13.98
N ILE A 197 19.54 -6.17 13.70
CA ILE A 197 18.99 -7.39 13.10
C ILE A 197 17.88 -8.00 13.98
N LEU A 198 18.05 -7.95 15.31
CA LEU A 198 17.05 -8.43 16.27
C LEU A 198 15.76 -7.61 16.19
N ALA A 199 15.86 -6.28 16.09
CA ALA A 199 14.69 -5.42 15.89
C ALA A 199 13.91 -5.82 14.63
N ARG A 200 14.61 -6.15 13.53
CA ARG A 200 13.97 -6.59 12.28
C ARG A 200 13.25 -7.94 12.43
N TYR A 201 13.77 -8.88 13.21
CA TYR A 201 13.05 -10.12 13.53
C TYR A 201 11.82 -9.87 14.41
N CYS A 202 11.92 -8.97 15.39
CA CYS A 202 10.79 -8.65 16.27
C CYS A 202 9.59 -8.07 15.51
N ILE A 203 9.80 -7.40 14.38
CA ILE A 203 8.70 -6.80 13.59
C ILE A 203 8.10 -7.72 12.52
N VAL A 204 8.57 -8.97 12.38
CA VAL A 204 8.07 -9.91 11.36
C VAL A 204 6.56 -10.11 11.47
N ALA A 205 6.00 -10.13 12.69
CA ALA A 205 4.55 -10.24 12.88
C ALA A 205 3.75 -9.14 12.16
N GLY A 206 4.32 -7.93 12.02
CA GLY A 206 3.73 -6.83 11.26
C GLY A 206 3.73 -7.06 9.75
N GLN A 207 4.60 -7.93 9.25
CA GLN A 207 4.74 -8.27 7.84
C GLN A 207 3.77 -9.38 7.42
N LEU A 208 3.12 -10.06 8.37
CA LEU A 208 2.12 -11.11 8.11
C LEU A 208 0.75 -10.55 7.68
N ALA A 209 0.62 -9.23 7.53
CA ALA A 209 -0.63 -8.58 7.14
C ALA A 209 -1.21 -9.11 5.81
N LEU A 210 -0.35 -9.49 4.85
CA LEU A 210 -0.79 -10.09 3.58
C LEU A 210 -1.43 -11.47 3.79
N ALA A 211 -0.80 -12.34 4.59
CA ALA A 211 -1.31 -13.66 4.90
C ALA A 211 -2.62 -13.58 5.69
N LEU A 212 -2.70 -12.63 6.63
CA LEU A 212 -3.92 -12.33 7.37
C LEU A 212 -5.04 -11.82 6.46
N GLY A 213 -4.72 -10.87 5.58
CA GLY A 213 -5.65 -10.36 4.58
C GLY A 213 -6.17 -11.48 3.67
N TYR A 214 -5.30 -12.41 3.25
CA TYR A 214 -5.69 -13.57 2.44
C TYR A 214 -6.66 -14.49 3.19
N ALA A 215 -6.37 -14.83 4.45
CA ALA A 215 -7.25 -15.67 5.26
C ALA A 215 -8.65 -15.04 5.41
N TRP A 216 -8.72 -13.74 5.72
CA TRP A 216 -9.98 -13.01 5.80
C TRP A 216 -10.70 -12.92 4.45
N ASN A 217 -9.96 -12.70 3.38
CA ASN A 217 -10.54 -12.66 2.04
C ASN A 217 -11.12 -14.02 1.63
N SER A 218 -10.44 -15.13 1.91
CA SER A 218 -10.98 -16.48 1.68
C SER A 218 -12.33 -16.64 2.38
N ALA A 219 -12.36 -16.39 3.70
CA ALA A 219 -13.59 -16.51 4.48
C ALA A 219 -14.71 -15.59 3.97
N ALA A 220 -14.38 -14.36 3.57
CA ALA A 220 -15.35 -13.39 3.06
C ALA A 220 -15.88 -13.75 1.66
N THR A 221 -15.03 -14.35 0.80
CA THR A 221 -15.39 -14.72 -0.57
C THR A 221 -16.04 -16.10 -0.66
N TRP A 222 -15.97 -16.93 0.38
CA TRP A 222 -16.63 -18.23 0.43
C TRP A 222 -18.13 -18.16 0.06
N ILE A 223 -18.87 -17.22 0.66
CA ILE A 223 -20.30 -17.03 0.36
C ILE A 223 -20.50 -16.58 -1.08
N VAL A 224 -19.64 -15.68 -1.58
CA VAL A 224 -19.67 -15.17 -2.95
C VAL A 224 -19.51 -16.32 -3.94
N GLY A 225 -18.54 -17.20 -3.72
CA GLY A 225 -18.33 -18.41 -4.52
C GLY A 225 -19.56 -19.32 -4.54
N LYS A 226 -20.21 -19.55 -3.40
CA LYS A 226 -21.45 -20.35 -3.32
C LYS A 226 -22.65 -19.74 -4.03
N ILE A 227 -22.73 -18.42 -4.11
CA ILE A 227 -23.76 -17.74 -4.89
C ILE A 227 -23.41 -17.82 -6.39
N GLN A 228 -22.15 -17.60 -6.76
CA GLN A 228 -21.66 -17.67 -8.14
C GLN A 228 -21.78 -19.07 -8.74
N GLU A 229 -21.57 -20.14 -7.97
CA GLU A 229 -21.82 -21.53 -8.38
C GLU A 229 -23.27 -21.78 -8.88
N LYS A 230 -24.22 -20.94 -8.45
CA LYS A 230 -25.65 -21.02 -8.85
C LYS A 230 -26.02 -20.07 -9.97
N THR A 231 -25.08 -19.26 -10.45
CA THR A 231 -25.34 -18.32 -11.56
C THR A 231 -25.27 -19.05 -12.89
N GLU A 232 -26.20 -18.75 -13.79
CA GLU A 232 -26.29 -19.40 -15.11
C GLU A 232 -25.48 -18.64 -16.18
N THR A 233 -25.23 -17.35 -15.96
CA THR A 233 -24.57 -16.48 -16.93
C THR A 233 -23.38 -15.74 -16.32
N PRO A 234 -22.33 -15.46 -17.12
CA PRO A 234 -21.20 -14.63 -16.69
C PRO A 234 -21.60 -13.27 -16.10
N VAL A 235 -22.63 -12.65 -16.66
CA VAL A 235 -23.16 -11.35 -16.20
C VAL A 235 -23.70 -11.46 -14.77
N GLN A 236 -24.43 -12.53 -14.45
CA GLN A 236 -24.90 -12.76 -13.08
C GLN A 236 -23.74 -12.94 -12.10
N SER A 237 -22.72 -13.73 -12.47
CA SER A 237 -21.52 -13.92 -11.64
C SER A 237 -20.79 -12.59 -11.35
N PHE A 238 -20.65 -11.76 -12.39
CA PHE A 238 -20.12 -10.40 -12.28
C PHE A 238 -20.95 -9.50 -11.37
N LEU A 239 -22.29 -9.51 -11.50
CA LEU A 239 -23.16 -8.70 -10.65
C LEU A 239 -23.06 -9.11 -9.17
N VAL A 240 -22.91 -10.40 -8.89
CA VAL A 240 -22.67 -10.91 -7.53
C VAL A 240 -21.34 -10.39 -6.99
N GLN A 241 -20.28 -10.44 -7.79
CA GLN A 241 -18.95 -9.93 -7.41
C GLN A 241 -18.96 -8.41 -7.19
N LEU A 242 -19.66 -7.68 -8.04
CA LEU A 242 -19.81 -6.23 -7.95
C LEU A 242 -20.60 -5.85 -6.68
N ALA A 243 -21.69 -6.55 -6.38
CA ALA A 243 -22.46 -6.36 -5.16
C ALA A 243 -21.61 -6.62 -3.90
N TYR A 244 -20.80 -7.69 -3.92
CA TYR A 244 -19.84 -7.98 -2.86
C TYR A 244 -18.82 -6.85 -2.68
N LEU A 245 -18.22 -6.36 -3.77
CA LEU A 245 -17.27 -5.23 -3.72
C LEU A 245 -17.92 -3.99 -3.09
N PHE A 246 -19.15 -3.64 -3.49
CA PHE A 246 -19.88 -2.51 -2.89
C PHE A 246 -20.12 -2.70 -1.40
N LEU A 247 -20.58 -3.89 -0.99
CA LEU A 247 -20.84 -4.20 0.42
C LEU A 247 -19.57 -4.09 1.26
N ILE A 248 -18.49 -4.75 0.84
CA ILE A 248 -17.20 -4.73 1.54
C ILE A 248 -16.63 -3.32 1.61
N THR A 249 -16.71 -2.55 0.51
CA THR A 249 -16.26 -1.16 0.49
C THR A 249 -17.01 -0.32 1.52
N LYS A 250 -18.33 -0.48 1.63
CA LYS A 250 -19.15 0.23 2.64
C LYS A 250 -18.78 -0.17 4.06
N LEU A 251 -18.60 -1.47 4.32
CA LEU A 251 -18.22 -1.98 5.64
C LEU A 251 -16.83 -1.48 6.06
N ILE A 252 -15.85 -1.52 5.17
CA ILE A 252 -14.49 -1.05 5.44
C ILE A 252 -14.48 0.47 5.65
N ALA A 253 -15.22 1.23 4.85
CA ALA A 253 -15.34 2.67 5.03
C ALA A 253 -15.99 3.01 6.38
N ALA A 254 -17.05 2.29 6.77
CA ALA A 254 -17.70 2.47 8.06
C ALA A 254 -16.76 2.14 9.23
N ALA A 255 -16.07 1.00 9.16
CA ALA A 255 -15.08 0.58 10.17
C ALA A 255 -13.94 1.59 10.28
N THR A 256 -13.41 2.08 9.14
CA THR A 256 -12.34 3.07 9.10
C THR A 256 -12.78 4.38 9.76
N ARG A 257 -13.98 4.88 9.42
CA ARG A 257 -14.53 6.09 10.04
C ARG A 257 -14.78 5.92 11.54
N PHE A 258 -15.28 4.77 11.95
CA PHE A 258 -15.47 4.44 13.36
C PHE A 258 -14.14 4.50 14.12
N TRP A 259 -13.09 3.86 13.58
CA TRP A 259 -11.75 3.90 14.16
C TRP A 259 -11.15 5.30 14.18
N GLN A 260 -11.28 6.07 13.10
CA GLN A 260 -10.84 7.46 13.03
C GLN A 260 -11.53 8.34 14.08
N SER A 261 -12.85 8.20 14.24
CA SER A 261 -13.60 8.94 15.26
C SER A 261 -13.14 8.56 16.67
N LYS A 262 -12.89 7.27 16.91
CA LYS A 262 -12.38 6.80 18.20
C LYS A 262 -10.97 7.34 18.49
N ALA A 263 -10.06 7.25 17.52
CA ALA A 263 -8.70 7.78 17.63
C ALA A 263 -8.69 9.30 17.87
N ALA A 264 -9.54 10.06 17.16
CA ALA A 264 -9.67 11.50 17.35
C ALA A 264 -10.19 11.87 18.75
N LYS A 265 -11.20 11.14 19.26
CA LYS A 265 -11.72 11.33 20.63
C LYS A 265 -10.66 11.05 21.68
N VAL A 266 -9.89 9.98 21.48
CA VAL A 266 -8.80 9.57 22.36
C VAL A 266 -7.67 10.61 22.35
N ALA A 267 -7.27 11.09 21.17
CA ALA A 267 -6.26 12.14 21.05
C ALA A 267 -6.69 13.44 21.72
N GLY A 268 -7.95 13.87 21.50
CA GLY A 268 -8.53 15.04 22.17
C GLY A 268 -8.55 14.90 23.70
N ALA A 269 -9.00 13.75 24.20
CA ALA A 269 -9.00 13.46 25.64
C ALA A 269 -7.58 13.44 26.25
N SER A 270 -6.56 13.03 25.47
CA SER A 270 -5.17 13.06 25.93
C SER A 270 -4.61 14.49 26.06
N VAL A 271 -5.01 15.41 25.18
CA VAL A 271 -4.59 16.82 25.25
C VAL A 271 -5.22 17.51 26.45
N ASP A 272 -6.48 17.19 26.75
CA ASP A 272 -7.18 17.73 27.92
C ASP A 272 -6.63 17.16 29.24
N SER A 273 -6.21 15.89 29.26
CA SER A 273 -5.64 15.23 30.45
C SER A 273 -4.17 15.56 30.68
N THR A 274 -3.39 15.92 29.64
CA THR A 274 -2.00 16.39 29.79
C THR A 274 -1.90 17.75 30.49
N LYS A 275 -2.99 18.54 30.52
CA LYS A 275 -3.08 19.75 31.35
C LYS A 275 -3.34 19.46 32.84
N ALA A 276 -3.70 18.23 33.19
CA ALA A 276 -3.97 17.78 34.56
C ALA A 276 -2.96 16.69 34.97
N ASP A 277 -1.76 17.10 35.37
CA ASP A 277 -0.72 16.38 36.13
C ASP A 277 -0.91 14.85 36.31
N LEU A 278 -0.82 14.09 35.20
CA LEU A 278 -1.10 12.64 35.17
C LEU A 278 0.15 11.76 35.03
N THR A 279 1.35 12.35 35.06
CA THR A 279 2.61 11.57 34.95
C THR A 279 2.98 10.79 36.22
N SER A 280 2.31 11.03 37.35
CA SER A 280 2.62 10.39 38.64
C SER A 280 1.60 9.33 39.09
N SER A 281 0.44 9.20 38.42
CA SER A 281 -0.60 8.26 38.85
C SER A 281 -0.57 6.93 38.07
N PRO A 282 -0.59 5.76 38.74
CA PRO A 282 -0.66 4.43 38.12
C PRO A 282 -1.81 4.27 37.12
N SER A 283 -2.90 5.04 37.28
CA SER A 283 -4.06 5.05 36.37
C SER A 283 -3.80 5.77 35.03
N GLY A 284 -2.86 6.71 34.96
CA GLY A 284 -2.51 7.40 33.70
C GLY A 284 -1.73 6.50 32.73
N ARG A 285 -0.91 5.60 33.29
CA ARG A 285 -0.11 4.64 32.52
C ARG A 285 -0.97 3.56 31.86
N THR A 286 -1.98 3.04 32.56
CA THR A 286 -2.92 2.05 32.02
C THR A 286 -3.79 2.62 30.90
N VAL A 287 -4.21 3.89 31.00
CA VAL A 287 -4.96 4.56 29.93
C VAL A 287 -4.10 4.75 28.68
N THR A 288 -2.86 5.20 28.82
CA THR A 288 -1.94 5.39 27.68
C THR A 288 -1.62 4.07 26.97
N GLU A 289 -1.42 2.99 27.73
CA GLU A 289 -1.20 1.65 27.19
C GLU A 289 -2.44 1.11 26.46
N ALA A 290 -3.65 1.34 27.00
CA ALA A 290 -4.90 0.96 26.36
C ALA A 290 -5.16 1.74 25.05
N ILE A 291 -4.77 3.01 25.00
CA ILE A 291 -4.83 3.84 23.79
C ILE A 291 -3.89 3.30 22.72
N ALA A 292 -2.62 3.08 23.08
CA ALA A 292 -1.64 2.51 22.16
C ALA A 292 -2.06 1.12 21.66
N MET A 293 -2.73 0.33 22.50
CA MET A 293 -3.29 -0.97 22.14
C MET A 293 -4.41 -0.83 21.09
N ALA A 294 -5.35 0.10 21.32
CA ALA A 294 -6.46 0.36 20.41
C ALA A 294 -5.98 0.86 19.04
N ASP A 295 -4.97 1.73 19.01
CA ASP A 295 -4.40 2.26 17.76
C ASP A 295 -3.74 1.16 16.93
N LYS A 296 -2.91 0.30 17.54
CA LYS A 296 -2.28 -0.83 16.84
C LYS A 296 -3.29 -1.83 16.29
N PHE A 297 -4.32 -2.14 17.08
CA PHE A 297 -5.39 -3.03 16.63
C PHE A 297 -6.18 -2.41 15.47
N GLY A 298 -6.40 -1.10 15.53
CA GLY A 298 -6.97 -0.30 14.44
C GLY A 298 -6.13 -0.43 13.17
N ASP A 299 -4.82 -0.19 13.25
CA ASP A 299 -3.90 -0.29 12.11
C ASP A 299 -3.88 -1.68 11.48
N LEU A 300 -3.80 -2.74 12.30
CA LEU A 300 -3.86 -4.13 11.83
C LEU A 300 -5.18 -4.42 11.10
N THR A 301 -6.30 -3.97 11.68
CA THR A 301 -7.64 -4.15 11.10
C THR A 301 -7.76 -3.41 9.78
N ILE A 302 -7.30 -2.16 9.72
CA ILE A 302 -7.33 -1.31 8.52
C ILE A 302 -6.44 -1.91 7.42
N CYS A 303 -5.24 -2.40 7.74
CA CYS A 303 -4.35 -3.03 6.77
C CYS A 303 -4.95 -4.32 6.20
N SER A 304 -5.54 -5.16 7.06
CA SER A 304 -6.23 -6.38 6.64
C SER A 304 -7.45 -6.07 5.77
N ALA A 305 -8.24 -5.06 6.16
CA ALA A 305 -9.36 -4.56 5.37
C ALA A 305 -8.90 -4.03 4.00
N ALA A 306 -7.78 -3.31 3.93
CA ALA A 306 -7.22 -2.81 2.66
C ALA A 306 -7.00 -3.95 1.66
N PHE A 307 -6.54 -5.08 2.19
CA PHE A 307 -6.28 -6.26 1.40
C PHE A 307 -7.58 -6.90 0.89
N VAL A 308 -8.58 -7.10 1.76
CA VAL A 308 -9.90 -7.63 1.35
C VAL A 308 -10.55 -6.72 0.31
N TYR A 309 -10.44 -5.40 0.49
CA TYR A 309 -10.90 -4.42 -0.51
C TYR A 309 -10.15 -4.55 -1.83
N GLY A 310 -8.82 -4.59 -1.80
CA GLY A 310 -7.99 -4.73 -3.00
C GLY A 310 -8.27 -6.03 -3.77
N TRP A 311 -8.56 -7.11 -3.05
CA TRP A 311 -8.91 -8.39 -3.65
C TRP A 311 -10.32 -8.39 -4.24
N GLY A 312 -11.30 -7.82 -3.53
CA GLY A 312 -12.64 -7.63 -4.08
C GLY A 312 -12.62 -6.79 -5.35
N LEU A 313 -11.80 -5.74 -5.38
CA LEU A 313 -11.59 -4.89 -6.54
C LEU A 313 -10.95 -5.68 -7.69
N LEU A 314 -9.87 -6.40 -7.42
CA LEU A 314 -9.20 -7.27 -8.39
C LEU A 314 -10.16 -8.30 -8.99
N ASN A 315 -10.86 -9.08 -8.18
CA ASN A 315 -11.79 -10.10 -8.67
C ASN A 315 -12.91 -9.50 -9.54
N THR A 316 -13.39 -8.30 -9.20
CA THR A 316 -14.42 -7.61 -10.00
C THR A 316 -13.86 -7.19 -11.36
N LEU A 317 -12.65 -6.64 -11.38
CA LEU A 317 -11.99 -6.21 -12.60
C LEU A 317 -11.58 -7.42 -13.48
N ASP A 318 -11.13 -8.50 -12.87
CA ASP A 318 -10.77 -9.76 -13.54
C ASP A 318 -12.01 -10.38 -14.21
N GLN A 319 -13.14 -10.45 -13.52
CA GLN A 319 -14.39 -10.95 -14.11
C GLN A 319 -14.89 -10.04 -15.24
N MET A 320 -14.79 -8.72 -15.08
CA MET A 320 -15.15 -7.78 -16.13
C MET A 320 -14.27 -7.97 -17.37
N TRP A 321 -12.95 -7.99 -17.19
CA TRP A 321 -12.01 -8.04 -18.31
C TRP A 321 -11.94 -9.43 -18.94
N PHE A 322 -11.62 -10.45 -18.16
CA PHE A 322 -11.40 -11.79 -18.72
C PHE A 322 -12.72 -12.46 -19.07
N THR A 323 -13.72 -12.43 -18.19
CA THR A 323 -14.96 -13.18 -18.41
C THR A 323 -15.95 -12.45 -19.30
N LEU A 324 -16.22 -11.16 -19.06
CA LEU A 324 -17.22 -10.44 -19.87
C LEU A 324 -16.68 -9.94 -21.21
N ILE A 325 -15.48 -9.34 -21.23
CA ILE A 325 -14.93 -8.75 -22.46
C ILE A 325 -14.28 -9.82 -23.35
N HIS A 326 -13.47 -10.72 -22.78
CA HIS A 326 -12.73 -11.72 -23.55
C HIS A 326 -13.36 -13.12 -23.58
N GLY A 327 -14.42 -13.37 -22.81
CA GLY A 327 -15.10 -14.68 -22.80
C GLY A 327 -14.29 -15.82 -22.17
N CYS A 328 -13.25 -15.50 -21.40
CA CYS A 328 -12.40 -16.45 -20.69
C CYS A 328 -13.02 -16.88 -19.35
N THR A 329 -12.76 -18.11 -18.90
CA THR A 329 -13.25 -18.60 -17.59
C THR A 329 -12.47 -17.99 -16.42
N SER A 330 -11.21 -17.64 -16.66
CA SER A 330 -10.30 -17.01 -15.69
C SER A 330 -9.16 -16.26 -16.39
N SER A 331 -8.38 -15.48 -15.65
CA SER A 331 -7.13 -14.87 -16.14
C SER A 331 -6.15 -15.91 -16.69
N THR A 332 -6.05 -17.07 -16.04
CA THR A 332 -5.15 -18.17 -16.42
C THR A 332 -5.58 -18.92 -17.69
N SER A 333 -6.87 -18.90 -18.02
CA SER A 333 -7.41 -19.48 -19.27
C SER A 333 -7.23 -18.57 -20.49
N CYS A 334 -6.91 -17.30 -20.25
CA CYS A 334 -6.83 -16.27 -21.27
C CYS A 334 -5.42 -16.17 -21.87
N THR A 335 -5.29 -15.49 -23.01
CA THR A 335 -3.97 -15.38 -23.67
C THR A 335 -3.00 -14.50 -22.87
N ALA A 336 -1.69 -14.70 -23.08
CA ALA A 336 -0.67 -13.84 -22.50
C ALA A 336 -0.83 -12.38 -22.95
N LEU A 337 -1.26 -12.15 -24.20
CA LEU A 337 -1.51 -10.80 -24.71
C LEU A 337 -2.67 -10.11 -23.98
N SER A 338 -3.80 -10.80 -23.77
CA SER A 338 -4.93 -10.25 -23.02
C SER A 338 -4.56 -9.92 -21.56
N ASN A 339 -3.71 -10.73 -20.94
CA ASN A 339 -3.19 -10.45 -19.60
C ASN A 339 -2.21 -9.26 -19.58
N LEU A 340 -1.40 -9.08 -20.63
CA LEU A 340 -0.52 -7.93 -20.77
C LEU A 340 -1.31 -6.63 -20.91
N GLU A 341 -2.31 -6.62 -21.80
CA GLU A 341 -3.21 -5.48 -22.01
C GLU A 341 -3.92 -5.09 -20.71
N TYR A 342 -4.45 -6.08 -19.98
CA TYR A 342 -5.07 -5.87 -18.69
C TYR A 342 -4.11 -5.24 -17.67
N SER A 343 -2.92 -5.82 -17.52
CA SER A 343 -1.93 -5.37 -16.53
C SER A 343 -1.41 -3.96 -16.84
N ALA A 344 -1.13 -3.68 -18.11
CA ALA A 344 -0.72 -2.35 -18.57
C ALA A 344 -1.85 -1.33 -18.40
N GLY A 345 -3.07 -1.69 -18.80
CA GLY A 345 -4.26 -0.85 -18.67
C GLY A 345 -4.56 -0.47 -17.21
N LEU A 346 -4.53 -1.45 -16.30
CA LEU A 346 -4.69 -1.19 -14.87
C LEU A 346 -3.57 -0.32 -14.30
N SER A 347 -2.33 -0.54 -14.72
CA SER A 347 -1.19 0.27 -14.28
C SER A 347 -1.39 1.74 -14.66
N VAL A 348 -1.83 2.03 -15.88
CA VAL A 348 -2.11 3.39 -16.36
C VAL A 348 -3.34 3.97 -15.64
N LEU A 349 -4.43 3.23 -15.58
CA LEU A 349 -5.67 3.67 -14.94
C LEU A 349 -5.46 4.03 -13.47
N PHE A 350 -4.80 3.17 -12.70
CA PHE A 350 -4.60 3.42 -11.27
C PHE A 350 -3.54 4.50 -11.02
N SER A 351 -2.51 4.60 -11.86
CA SER A 351 -1.60 5.75 -11.83
C SER A 351 -2.37 7.06 -12.05
N HIS A 352 -3.28 7.08 -13.02
CA HIS A 352 -4.13 8.24 -13.30
C HIS A 352 -5.04 8.56 -12.11
N LEU A 353 -5.78 7.59 -11.58
CA LEU A 353 -6.69 7.76 -10.43
C LEU A 353 -5.97 8.26 -9.18
N ILE A 354 -4.77 7.74 -8.89
CA ILE A 354 -3.96 8.19 -7.74
C ILE A 354 -3.48 9.60 -7.95
N SER A 355 -3.06 9.93 -9.18
CA SER A 355 -2.60 11.28 -9.48
C SER A 355 -3.73 12.31 -9.34
N HIS A 356 -4.95 12.00 -9.78
CA HIS A 356 -6.07 12.96 -9.70
C HIS A 356 -6.79 13.00 -8.35
N HIS A 357 -6.38 12.18 -7.39
CA HIS A 357 -7.02 12.19 -6.08
C HIS A 357 -6.45 13.31 -5.20
N GLU A 358 -7.28 14.29 -4.84
CA GLU A 358 -6.92 15.30 -3.87
C GLU A 358 -6.83 14.68 -2.47
N VAL A 359 -5.68 14.85 -1.83
CA VAL A 359 -5.44 14.37 -0.47
C VAL A 359 -6.04 15.38 0.51
N GLY A 360 -7.32 15.20 0.85
CA GLY A 360 -7.91 15.93 1.96
C GLY A 360 -7.17 15.64 3.27
N SER A 361 -7.06 16.64 4.16
CA SER A 361 -6.35 16.51 5.45
C SER A 361 -6.94 15.43 6.37
N GLY A 362 -8.23 15.08 6.21
CA GLY A 362 -8.92 14.02 6.97
C GLY A 362 -8.81 12.60 6.38
N ASP A 363 -8.33 12.45 5.15
CA ASP A 363 -8.48 11.19 4.37
C ASP A 363 -7.19 10.37 4.25
N LYS A 364 -6.14 10.67 5.03
CA LYS A 364 -4.84 9.97 4.92
C LYS A 364 -4.95 8.45 5.02
N ILE A 365 -5.80 7.93 5.91
CA ILE A 365 -6.00 6.48 6.08
C ILE A 365 -6.69 5.88 4.85
N ILE A 366 -7.77 6.51 4.37
CA ILE A 366 -8.52 6.06 3.19
C ILE A 366 -7.63 6.13 1.94
N SER A 367 -6.82 7.18 1.83
CA SER A 367 -5.85 7.33 0.74
C SER A 367 -4.77 6.25 0.80
N SER A 368 -4.23 5.94 1.98
CA SER A 368 -3.26 4.84 2.18
C SER A 368 -3.87 3.48 1.82
N LEU A 369 -5.10 3.23 2.30
CA LEU A 369 -5.88 2.03 1.99
C LEU A 369 -6.03 1.84 0.49
N ARG A 370 -6.42 2.91 -0.22
CA ARG A 370 -6.61 2.91 -1.67
C ARG A 370 -5.30 2.67 -2.42
N VAL A 371 -4.23 3.39 -2.08
CA VAL A 371 -2.92 3.21 -2.71
C VAL A 371 -2.41 1.78 -2.52
N ASN A 372 -2.55 1.22 -1.31
CA ASN A 372 -2.20 -0.16 -1.03
C ASN A 372 -3.00 -1.13 -1.89
N ALA A 373 -4.33 -1.01 -1.86
CA ALA A 373 -5.23 -1.87 -2.63
C ALA A 373 -4.93 -1.81 -4.13
N MET A 374 -4.82 -0.62 -4.70
CA MET A 374 -4.49 -0.42 -6.12
C MET A 374 -3.12 -0.99 -6.46
N SER A 375 -2.10 -0.76 -5.62
CA SER A 375 -0.75 -1.29 -5.89
C SER A 375 -0.72 -2.82 -5.85
N LEU A 376 -1.46 -3.42 -4.92
CA LEU A 376 -1.63 -4.87 -4.85
C LEU A 376 -2.34 -5.38 -6.11
N THR A 377 -3.49 -4.82 -6.50
CA THR A 377 -4.22 -5.22 -7.71
C THR A 377 -3.33 -5.17 -8.95
N VAL A 378 -2.54 -4.12 -9.13
CA VAL A 378 -1.57 -4.02 -10.24
C VAL A 378 -0.50 -5.11 -10.14
N GLY A 379 0.07 -5.33 -8.95
CA GLY A 379 1.03 -6.40 -8.73
C GLY A 379 0.47 -7.79 -9.09
N TRP A 380 -0.78 -8.09 -8.69
CA TRP A 380 -1.49 -9.32 -9.02
C TRP A 380 -1.83 -9.45 -10.52
N ALA A 381 -2.17 -8.35 -11.19
CA ALA A 381 -2.41 -8.39 -12.63
C ALA A 381 -1.13 -8.80 -13.39
N TRP A 382 0.01 -8.16 -13.07
CA TRP A 382 1.31 -8.53 -13.63
C TRP A 382 1.71 -9.97 -13.30
N MET A 383 1.38 -10.42 -12.08
CA MET A 383 1.56 -11.81 -11.66
C MET A 383 0.82 -12.79 -12.59
N ASN A 384 -0.45 -12.52 -12.90
CA ASN A 384 -1.25 -13.34 -13.81
C ASN A 384 -0.64 -13.39 -15.21
N PHE A 385 -0.19 -12.23 -15.72
CA PHE A 385 0.52 -12.16 -17.01
C PHE A 385 1.78 -13.04 -17.04
N PHE A 386 2.63 -12.97 -16.02
CA PHE A 386 3.84 -13.78 -15.96
C PHE A 386 3.53 -15.27 -15.85
N ASN A 387 2.55 -15.66 -15.03
CA ASN A 387 2.13 -17.05 -14.91
C ASN A 387 1.67 -17.64 -16.26
N VAL A 388 0.81 -16.92 -16.99
CA VAL A 388 0.33 -17.37 -18.31
C VAL A 388 1.48 -17.40 -19.32
N SER A 389 2.37 -16.41 -19.29
CA SER A 389 3.52 -16.35 -20.20
C SER A 389 4.50 -17.50 -19.98
N ILE A 390 4.81 -17.82 -18.72
CA ILE A 390 5.66 -18.96 -18.36
C ILE A 390 5.01 -20.26 -18.77
N SER A 391 3.73 -20.46 -18.43
CA SER A 391 2.98 -21.65 -18.81
C SER A 391 3.00 -21.87 -20.33
N ASN A 392 2.80 -20.82 -21.12
CA ASN A 392 2.88 -20.89 -22.58
C ASN A 392 4.31 -21.21 -23.07
N ALA A 393 5.33 -20.60 -22.47
CA ALA A 393 6.73 -20.81 -22.85
C ALA A 393 7.24 -22.23 -22.51
N THR A 394 6.80 -22.80 -21.40
CA THR A 394 7.16 -24.17 -20.98
C THR A 394 6.25 -25.23 -21.59
N GLY A 395 5.21 -24.84 -22.32
CA GLY A 395 4.17 -25.74 -22.82
C GLY A 395 3.43 -26.46 -21.69
N GLY A 396 3.32 -25.83 -20.51
CA GLY A 396 2.73 -26.41 -19.31
C GLY A 396 3.55 -27.53 -18.67
N LYS A 397 4.77 -27.81 -19.15
CA LYS A 397 5.63 -28.84 -18.58
C LYS A 397 6.20 -28.36 -17.23
N GLY A 398 6.10 -29.21 -16.21
CA GLY A 398 6.76 -29.01 -14.92
C GLY A 398 8.24 -29.41 -14.94
N GLY A 399 8.86 -29.49 -13.78
CA GLY A 399 10.24 -29.96 -13.65
C GLY A 399 11.29 -28.85 -13.78
N TRP A 400 12.49 -29.23 -14.22
CA TRP A 400 13.63 -28.31 -14.35
C TRP A 400 13.43 -27.22 -15.41
N ASP A 401 12.67 -27.51 -16.47
CA ASP A 401 12.33 -26.51 -17.50
C ASP A 401 11.54 -25.35 -16.90
N LEU A 402 10.60 -25.64 -16.00
CA LEU A 402 9.82 -24.63 -15.28
C LEU A 402 10.72 -23.79 -14.35
N VAL A 403 11.63 -24.44 -13.61
CA VAL A 403 12.60 -23.75 -12.73
C VAL A 403 13.49 -22.83 -13.54
N LEU A 404 14.04 -23.31 -14.66
CA LEU A 404 14.89 -22.51 -15.52
C LEU A 404 14.13 -21.31 -16.08
N ALA A 405 12.89 -21.49 -16.51
CA ALA A 405 12.03 -20.40 -16.97
C ALA A 405 11.81 -19.35 -15.86
N TYR A 406 11.51 -19.76 -14.63
CA TYR A 406 11.39 -18.84 -13.49
C TYR A 406 12.70 -18.13 -13.16
N PHE A 407 13.85 -18.81 -13.23
CA PHE A 407 15.15 -18.15 -13.04
C PHE A 407 15.46 -17.11 -14.10
N VAL A 408 15.28 -17.44 -15.38
CA VAL A 408 15.51 -16.49 -16.49
C VAL A 408 14.59 -15.29 -16.33
N LEU A 409 13.30 -15.52 -16.02
CA LEU A 409 12.36 -14.45 -15.77
C LEU A 409 12.74 -13.62 -14.55
N LEU A 410 13.19 -14.25 -13.46
CA LEU A 410 13.66 -13.57 -12.25
C LEU A 410 14.80 -12.59 -12.59
N PHE A 411 15.84 -13.05 -13.28
CA PHE A 411 16.96 -12.19 -13.66
C PHE A 411 16.54 -11.06 -14.61
N ALA A 412 15.80 -11.39 -15.67
CA ALA A 412 15.32 -10.40 -16.62
C ALA A 412 14.44 -9.34 -15.93
N TYR A 413 13.54 -9.77 -15.05
CA TYR A 413 12.62 -8.89 -14.35
C TYR A 413 13.35 -8.00 -13.36
N TRP A 414 14.28 -8.52 -12.56
CA TRP A 414 15.11 -7.72 -11.67
C TRP A 414 15.93 -6.65 -12.41
N ILE A 415 16.53 -6.99 -13.56
CA ILE A 415 17.27 -6.02 -14.37
C ILE A 415 16.32 -4.95 -14.91
N CYS A 416 15.21 -5.34 -15.53
CA CYS A 416 14.25 -4.41 -16.13
C CYS A 416 13.65 -3.47 -15.08
N THR A 417 13.19 -4.01 -13.95
CA THR A 417 12.61 -3.23 -12.85
C THR A 417 13.63 -2.32 -12.19
N GLY A 418 14.87 -2.78 -12.01
CA GLY A 418 15.97 -1.97 -11.50
C GLY A 418 16.26 -0.75 -12.39
N VAL A 419 16.42 -0.96 -13.69
CA VAL A 419 16.66 0.12 -14.67
C VAL A 419 15.46 1.06 -14.74
N PHE A 420 14.25 0.53 -14.78
CA PHE A 420 13.03 1.33 -14.85
C PHE A 420 12.82 2.17 -13.58
N TYR A 421 13.04 1.57 -12.41
CA TYR A 421 12.96 2.27 -11.12
C TYR A 421 14.01 3.39 -11.01
N HIS A 422 15.24 3.11 -11.44
CA HIS A 422 16.30 4.11 -11.47
C HIS A 422 15.95 5.30 -12.37
N ASN A 423 15.50 5.04 -13.60
CA ASN A 423 15.08 6.09 -14.53
C ASN A 423 13.91 6.91 -13.98
N PHE A 424 12.95 6.26 -13.32
CA PHE A 424 11.86 6.95 -12.63
C PHE A 424 12.39 7.89 -11.54
N LEU A 425 13.27 7.41 -10.66
CA LEU A 425 13.86 8.23 -9.59
C LEU A 425 14.73 9.37 -10.14
N GLN A 426 15.49 9.15 -11.21
CA GLN A 426 16.26 10.22 -11.86
C GLN A 426 15.36 11.36 -12.34
N LYS A 427 14.26 11.05 -13.04
CA LYS A 427 13.28 12.07 -13.48
C LYS A 427 12.70 12.85 -12.30
N ARG A 428 12.33 12.15 -11.24
CA ARG A 428 11.79 12.76 -10.01
C ARG A 428 12.81 13.68 -9.32
N ARG A 429 14.08 13.27 -9.26
CA ARG A 429 15.18 14.10 -8.73
C ARG A 429 15.41 15.34 -9.60
N ALA A 430 15.32 15.21 -10.92
CA ALA A 430 15.46 16.34 -11.85
C ALA A 430 14.31 17.35 -11.68
N GLU A 431 13.07 16.88 -11.56
CA GLU A 431 11.90 17.72 -11.28
C GLU A 431 12.04 18.50 -9.96
N ALA A 432 12.53 17.83 -8.90
CA ALA A 432 12.77 18.48 -7.61
C ALA A 432 13.83 19.59 -7.72
N LYS A 433 14.95 19.35 -8.43
CA LYS A 433 16.00 20.35 -8.67
C LYS A 433 15.50 21.55 -9.48
N VAL A 434 14.60 21.34 -10.43
CA VAL A 434 13.98 22.45 -11.19
C VAL A 434 13.06 23.26 -10.29
N LEU A 435 12.27 22.60 -9.45
CA LEU A 435 11.40 23.28 -8.48
C LEU A 435 12.23 24.14 -7.51
N ASP A 436 13.31 23.60 -6.96
CA ASP A 436 14.20 24.34 -6.04
C ASP A 436 14.84 25.58 -6.70
N LYS A 437 15.19 25.51 -7.99
CA LYS A 437 15.75 26.65 -8.73
C LYS A 437 14.74 27.76 -9.01
N VAL A 438 13.45 27.44 -9.14
CA VAL A 438 12.39 28.44 -9.32
C VAL A 438 12.07 29.18 -8.00
N LEU A 439 12.52 28.64 -6.86
CA LEU A 439 12.29 29.20 -5.52
C LEU A 439 13.36 30.20 -5.06
N LEU A 440 14.53 30.20 -5.69
CA LEU A 440 15.65 31.11 -5.43
C LEU A 440 15.63 32.26 -6.45
#